data_AF-A0A2S8FQB5-F1
#
_entry.id   AF-A0A2S8FQB5-F1
#
_cell.length_a   1.000
_cell.length_b   1.000
_cell.length_c   1.000
_cell.angle_alpha   90.00
_cell.angle_beta   90.00
_cell.angle_gamma   90.00
#
_symmetry.space_group_name_H-M   'P 1'
#
loop_
_entity.id
_entity.type
_entity.pdbx_description
1 polymer ?
#
loop_
_entity_poly.entity_id
_entity_poly.type
_entity_poly.pdbx_seq_one_letter_code
_entity_poly.pdbx_strand_id
1 'polypeptide(L)'
;MPEIGHVSGTVTLDGKPMEGVQVMFEPVDGARSSTAMTDAEGKYVLQYNGNTEGTKTGENLVRLISARGATRDDNGRVTDPGKKEAFPPEYNSSSTQVVNVEGGENVFDFNVTTK
;
A
#
# COMPACT_ATOMS: atom_id res chain seq x y z
N MET A 1 20.55 15.20 -2.25
CA MET A 1 19.74 14.11 -1.67
C MET A 1 18.88 13.57 -2.78
N PRO A 2 18.61 12.25 -2.88
CA PRO A 2 17.52 11.79 -3.73
C PRO A 2 16.25 12.55 -3.33
N GLU A 3 15.53 13.06 -4.31
CA GLU A 3 14.31 13.81 -4.04
C GLU A 3 13.25 12.86 -3.48
N ILE A 4 12.34 13.42 -2.68
CA ILE A 4 11.15 12.72 -2.21
C ILE A 4 10.02 13.09 -3.18
N GLY A 5 9.40 12.06 -3.76
CA GLY A 5 8.12 12.21 -4.45
C GLY A 5 7.00 12.00 -3.45
N HIS A 6 6.10 12.97 -3.32
CA HIS A 6 4.83 12.82 -2.61
C HIS A 6 3.96 11.88 -3.45
N VAL A 7 3.43 10.85 -2.82
CA VAL A 7 2.65 9.82 -3.49
C VAL A 7 1.32 9.66 -2.79
N SER A 8 0.26 9.78 -3.57
CA SER A 8 -1.11 9.48 -3.16
C SER A 8 -1.81 8.63 -4.20
N GLY A 9 -3.03 8.20 -3.89
CA GLY A 9 -3.86 7.48 -4.84
C GLY A 9 -5.02 6.76 -4.15
N THR A 10 -5.67 5.90 -4.91
CA THR A 10 -6.85 5.15 -4.48
C THR A 10 -6.67 3.67 -4.79
N VAL A 11 -7.12 2.80 -3.89
CA VAL A 11 -7.19 1.34 -4.12
C VAL A 11 -8.64 0.91 -4.19
N THR A 12 -8.99 0.22 -5.28
CA THR A 12 -10.29 -0.42 -5.45
C THR A 12 -10.15 -1.91 -5.72
N LEU A 13 -11.17 -2.67 -5.35
CA LEU A 13 -11.36 -4.08 -5.71
C LEU A 13 -12.74 -4.25 -6.35
N ASP A 14 -12.77 -4.72 -7.59
CA ASP A 14 -13.99 -4.88 -8.40
C ASP A 14 -14.85 -3.61 -8.43
N GLY A 15 -14.17 -2.46 -8.57
CA GLY A 15 -14.79 -1.14 -8.62
C GLY A 15 -15.28 -0.58 -7.27
N LYS A 16 -15.01 -1.27 -6.15
CA LYS A 16 -15.35 -0.78 -4.80
C LYS A 16 -14.11 -0.27 -4.07
N PRO A 17 -14.17 0.87 -3.38
CA PRO A 17 -13.06 1.35 -2.56
C PRO A 17 -12.75 0.35 -1.43
N MET A 18 -11.47 0.18 -1.13
CA MET A 18 -11.00 -0.78 -0.14
C MET A 18 -10.32 -0.07 1.03
N GLU A 19 -10.95 -0.14 2.20
CA GLU A 19 -10.39 0.37 3.46
C GLU A 19 -9.37 -0.60 4.07
N GLY A 20 -8.36 -0.05 4.75
CA GLY A 20 -7.42 -0.81 5.57
C GLY A 20 -6.44 -1.65 4.75
N VAL A 21 -6.22 -1.29 3.48
CA VAL A 21 -5.20 -1.90 2.62
C VAL A 21 -3.87 -1.25 2.94
N GLN A 22 -2.88 -2.07 3.27
CA GLN A 22 -1.50 -1.61 3.34
C GLN A 22 -0.92 -1.52 1.92
N VAL A 23 -0.61 -0.30 1.50
CA VAL A 23 0.09 -0.01 0.24
C VAL A 23 1.56 0.12 0.57
N MET A 24 2.42 -0.66 -0.08
CA MET A 24 3.86 -0.65 0.13
C MET A 24 4.59 -0.39 -1.17
N PHE A 25 5.53 0.55 -1.15
CA PHE A 25 6.43 0.86 -2.26
C PHE A 25 7.83 0.43 -1.86
N GLU A 26 8.40 -0.50 -2.62
CA GLU A 26 9.73 -1.06 -2.44
C GLU A 26 10.65 -0.52 -3.56
N PRO A 27 11.53 0.46 -3.28
CA PRO A 27 12.48 0.94 -4.27
C PRO A 27 13.35 -0.19 -4.83
N VAL A 28 13.47 -0.30 -6.15
CA VAL A 28 14.25 -1.37 -6.81
C VAL A 28 15.75 -1.23 -6.56
N ASP A 29 16.21 -0.04 -6.20
CA ASP A 29 17.60 0.28 -5.83
C ASP A 29 17.98 -0.21 -4.41
N GLY A 30 17.03 -0.83 -3.69
CA GLY A 30 17.22 -1.32 -2.33
C GLY A 30 17.12 -0.24 -1.25
N ALA A 31 16.64 0.96 -1.59
CA ALA A 31 16.33 1.97 -0.59
C ALA A 31 15.15 1.55 0.31
N ARG A 32 14.93 2.34 1.36
CA ARG A 32 13.89 2.08 2.35
C ARG A 32 12.50 2.10 1.72
N SER A 33 11.74 1.02 1.95
CA SER A 33 10.34 0.93 1.56
C SER A 33 9.47 1.95 2.30
N SER A 34 8.44 2.44 1.61
CA SER A 34 7.45 3.37 2.15
C SER A 34 6.10 2.70 2.21
N THR A 35 5.24 3.11 3.14
CA THR A 35 3.94 2.46 3.34
C THR A 35 2.82 3.47 3.57
N ALA A 36 1.61 3.10 3.18
CA ALA A 36 0.37 3.78 3.54
C ALA A 36 -0.69 2.77 3.97
N MET A 37 -1.74 3.26 4.62
CA MET A 37 -2.97 2.51 4.85
C MET A 37 -4.12 3.27 4.20
N THR A 38 -4.97 2.56 3.45
CA THR A 38 -6.13 3.19 2.82
C THR A 38 -7.23 3.52 3.83
N ASP A 39 -7.90 4.64 3.62
CA ASP A 39 -9.08 5.05 4.40
C ASP A 39 -10.39 4.42 3.88
N ALA A 40 -11.52 4.81 4.46
CA ALA A 40 -12.85 4.31 4.08
C ALA A 40 -13.25 4.62 2.62
N GLU A 41 -12.64 5.62 1.99
CA GLU A 41 -12.81 5.94 0.57
C GLU A 41 -11.79 5.23 -0.32
N GLY A 42 -10.93 4.39 0.26
CA GLY A 42 -9.85 3.68 -0.44
C GLY A 42 -8.64 4.56 -0.74
N LYS A 43 -8.58 5.79 -0.24
CA LYS A 43 -7.49 6.74 -0.52
C LYS A 43 -6.31 6.48 0.38
N TYR A 44 -5.11 6.72 -0.13
CA TYR A 44 -3.87 6.58 0.63
C TYR A 44 -2.88 7.71 0.33
N VAL A 45 -1.99 7.96 1.29
CA VAL A 45 -0.82 8.83 1.15
C VAL A 45 0.39 8.08 1.71
N LEU A 46 1.43 7.90 0.89
CA LEU A 46 2.64 7.20 1.34
C LEU A 46 3.35 7.96 2.45
N GLN A 47 3.89 7.20 3.38
CA GLN A 47 4.78 7.68 4.42
C GLN A 47 6.13 6.98 4.24
N TYR A 48 7.18 7.77 3.97
CA TYR A 48 8.56 7.30 3.94
C TYR A 48 9.05 6.97 5.35
N ASN A 49 8.64 7.78 6.32
CA ASN A 49 8.82 7.57 7.74
C ASN A 49 7.74 8.34 8.54
N GLY A 50 7.75 8.26 9.88
CA GLY A 50 6.72 8.91 10.71
C GLY A 50 6.64 10.43 10.62
N ASN A 51 7.60 11.09 9.99
CA ASN A 51 7.68 12.55 9.84
C ASN A 51 7.82 12.98 8.37
N THR A 52 7.74 12.07 7.40
CA THR A 52 8.00 12.39 5.99
C THR A 52 7.06 11.61 5.09
N GLU A 53 6.20 12.34 4.40
CA GLU A 53 5.32 11.79 3.38
C GLU A 53 6.10 11.48 2.10
N GLY A 54 5.55 10.59 1.29
CA GLY A 54 6.11 10.19 0.01
C GLY A 54 7.07 9.02 0.08
N THR A 55 7.92 8.93 -0.93
CA THR A 55 8.96 7.92 -1.07
C THR A 55 10.12 8.47 -1.91
N LYS A 56 11.22 7.73 -2.02
CA LYS A 56 12.31 8.13 -2.91
C LYS A 56 11.85 8.06 -4.36
N THR A 57 12.28 9.04 -5.15
CA THR A 57 12.12 9.03 -6.60
C THR A 57 12.81 7.81 -7.23
N GLY A 58 12.24 7.32 -8.34
CA GLY A 58 12.72 6.17 -9.09
C GLY A 58 11.71 5.03 -9.15
N GLU A 59 12.14 3.90 -9.69
CA GLU A 59 11.32 2.71 -9.83
C GLU A 59 11.04 2.05 -8.48
N ASN A 60 9.77 1.76 -8.23
CA ASN A 60 9.28 1.11 -7.02
C ASN A 60 8.39 -0.08 -7.41
N LEU A 61 8.67 -1.24 -6.81
CA LEU A 61 7.75 -2.37 -6.82
C LEU A 61 6.65 -2.10 -5.78
N VAL A 62 5.39 -2.19 -6.19
CA VAL A 62 4.24 -1.90 -5.35
C VAL A 62 3.62 -3.21 -4.85
N ARG A 63 3.27 -3.27 -3.56
CA ARG A 63 2.49 -4.37 -2.98
C ARG A 63 1.25 -3.82 -2.29
N LEU A 64 0.12 -4.43 -2.56
CA LEU A 64 -1.16 -4.17 -1.92
C LEU A 64 -1.48 -5.35 -1.00
N ILE A 65 -1.58 -5.11 0.29
CA ILE A 65 -1.80 -6.15 1.30
C ILE A 65 -3.12 -5.83 1.99
N SER A 66 -4.13 -6.68 1.78
CA SER A 66 -5.43 -6.55 2.49
C SER A 66 -5.60 -7.56 3.61
N ALA A 67 -4.70 -8.55 3.68
CA ALA A 67 -4.68 -9.50 4.77
C ALA A 67 -4.31 -8.84 6.10
N ARG A 68 -5.06 -9.16 7.16
CA ARG A 68 -4.72 -8.76 8.53
C ARG A 68 -4.92 -9.92 9.48
N GLY A 69 -4.00 -10.05 10.44
CA GLY A 69 -4.08 -11.06 11.49
C GLY A 69 -5.23 -10.78 12.46
N ALA A 70 -5.58 -11.80 13.25
CA ALA A 70 -6.56 -11.64 14.31
C ALA A 70 -6.01 -10.73 15.43
N THR A 71 -6.83 -9.79 15.90
CA THR A 71 -6.55 -8.99 17.10
C THR A 71 -7.10 -9.70 18.33
N ARG A 72 -6.34 -9.67 19.43
CA ARG A 72 -6.73 -10.26 20.72
C ARG A 72 -6.65 -9.22 21.83
N ASP A 73 -7.52 -9.36 22.83
CA ASP A 73 -7.44 -8.59 24.08
C ASP A 73 -6.33 -9.12 24.99
N ASP A 74 -6.09 -8.43 26.12
CA ASP A 74 -5.11 -8.81 27.14
C ASP A 74 -5.38 -10.19 27.77
N ASN A 75 -6.60 -10.70 27.63
CA ASN A 75 -7.00 -12.03 28.11
C ASN A 75 -6.87 -13.10 27.00
N GLY A 76 -6.30 -12.76 25.84
CA GLY A 76 -6.13 -13.65 24.70
C GLY A 76 -7.41 -13.94 23.90
N ARG A 77 -8.53 -13.28 24.19
CA ARG A 77 -9.79 -13.42 23.44
C ARG A 77 -9.68 -12.69 22.11
N VAL A 78 -10.13 -13.34 21.04
CA VAL A 78 -10.17 -12.73 19.70
C VAL A 78 -11.23 -11.61 19.70
N THR A 79 -10.80 -10.38 19.43
CA THR A 79 -11.67 -9.20 19.30
C THR A 79 -11.92 -8.84 17.83
N ASP A 80 -10.99 -9.20 16.94
CA ASP A 80 -11.15 -9.16 15.48
C ASP A 80 -10.55 -10.46 14.91
N PRO A 81 -11.30 -11.28 14.16
CA PRO A 81 -10.77 -12.51 13.57
C PRO A 81 -9.72 -12.28 12.46
N GLY A 82 -9.53 -11.04 12.03
CA GLY A 82 -8.68 -10.68 10.91
C GLY A 82 -9.38 -10.84 9.56
N LYS A 83 -8.62 -10.67 8.49
CA LYS A 83 -9.10 -10.80 7.10
C LYS A 83 -8.06 -11.56 6.27
N LYS A 84 -8.53 -12.45 5.40
CA LYS A 84 -7.67 -13.09 4.40
C LYS A 84 -7.33 -12.11 3.28
N GLU A 85 -6.25 -12.37 2.56
CA GLU A 85 -5.90 -11.61 1.37
C GLU A 85 -7.03 -11.68 0.34
N ALA A 86 -7.44 -10.53 -0.16
CA ALA A 86 -8.46 -10.37 -1.19
C ALA A 86 -7.84 -10.09 -2.58
N PHE A 87 -6.60 -9.62 -2.64
CA PHE A 87 -5.94 -9.32 -3.91
C PHE A 87 -5.32 -10.57 -4.56
N PRO A 88 -5.34 -10.64 -5.90
CA PRO A 88 -4.56 -11.62 -6.64
C PRO A 88 -3.05 -11.55 -6.33
N PRO A 89 -2.30 -12.65 -6.47
CA PRO A 89 -0.86 -12.69 -6.21
C PRO A 89 -0.07 -11.61 -6.94
N GLU A 90 -0.46 -11.23 -8.17
CA GLU A 90 0.20 -10.21 -8.99
C GLU A 90 0.09 -8.76 -8.47
N TYR A 91 -0.67 -8.54 -7.39
CA TYR A 91 -0.72 -7.27 -6.65
C TYR A 91 -0.08 -7.37 -5.26
N ASN A 92 0.22 -8.59 -4.79
CA ASN A 92 0.81 -8.82 -3.46
C ASN A 92 2.03 -9.75 -3.54
N SER A 93 1.86 -11.05 -3.28
CA SER A 93 2.96 -11.98 -3.01
C SER A 93 3.90 -12.17 -4.21
N SER A 94 3.35 -12.11 -5.42
CA SER A 94 4.07 -12.17 -6.69
C SER A 94 3.87 -10.88 -7.48
N SER A 95 3.90 -9.73 -6.79
CA SER A 95 3.57 -8.45 -7.41
C SER A 95 4.39 -8.18 -8.67
N THR A 96 3.70 -7.71 -9.70
CA THR A 96 4.27 -7.21 -10.96
C THR A 96 4.04 -5.71 -11.13
N GLN A 97 3.47 -5.05 -10.12
CA GLN A 97 3.13 -3.63 -10.17
C GLN A 97 4.40 -2.80 -9.98
N VAL A 98 4.90 -2.19 -11.04
CA VAL A 98 6.06 -1.29 -10.97
C VAL A 98 5.63 0.10 -11.38
N VAL A 99 6.00 1.10 -10.58
CA VAL A 99 5.73 2.52 -10.86
C VAL A 99 7.02 3.32 -10.76
N ASN A 100 7.13 4.37 -11.57
CA ASN A 100 8.23 5.32 -11.48
C ASN A 100 7.77 6.56 -10.72
N VAL A 101 8.38 6.84 -9.57
CA VAL A 101 8.08 8.01 -8.74
C VAL A 101 8.98 9.17 -9.18
N GLU A 102 8.38 10.30 -9.52
CA GLU A 102 9.09 11.52 -9.86
C GLU A 102 9.13 12.50 -8.68
N GLY A 103 9.97 13.53 -8.77
CA GLY A 103 9.98 14.59 -7.77
C GLY A 103 8.66 15.37 -7.78
N GLY A 104 8.19 15.81 -6.61
CA GLY A 104 6.91 16.52 -6.48
C GLY A 104 5.73 15.57 -6.26
N GLU A 105 4.57 15.88 -6.86
CA GLU A 105 3.32 15.14 -6.66
C GLU A 105 3.18 13.99 -7.64
N ASN A 106 2.80 12.81 -7.13
CA ASN A 106 2.55 11.61 -7.91
C ASN A 106 1.24 10.97 -7.46
N VAL A 107 0.40 10.59 -8.42
CA VAL A 107 -0.87 9.90 -8.16
C VAL A 107 -0.85 8.54 -8.83
N PHE A 108 -0.99 7.47 -8.05
CA PHE A 108 -1.07 6.10 -8.55
C PHE A 108 -2.34 5.42 -8.04
N ASP A 109 -3.31 5.24 -8.92
CA ASP A 109 -4.54 4.51 -8.60
C ASP A 109 -4.41 3.02 -8.96
N PHE A 110 -4.81 2.15 -8.04
CA PHE A 110 -4.81 0.71 -8.22
C PHE A 110 -6.23 0.18 -8.29
N ASN A 111 -6.67 -0.14 -9.51
CA ASN A 111 -7.99 -0.73 -9.76
C ASN A 111 -7.85 -2.24 -9.94
N VAL A 112 -7.98 -2.98 -8.85
CA VAL A 112 -7.80 -4.44 -8.84
C VAL A 112 -9.12 -5.13 -9.22
N THR A 113 -9.03 -6.20 -10.01
CA THR A 113 -10.19 -7.04 -10.38
C THR A 113 -9.92 -8.50 -10.09
N THR A 114 -10.85 -9.20 -9.44
CA THR A 114 -10.78 -10.66 -9.30
C THR A 114 -11.39 -11.29 -10.56
N LYS A 115 -10.57 -11.57 -11.57
CA LYS A 115 -11.05 -12.31 -12.75
C LYS A 115 -11.31 -13.78 -12.43
#